data_AF-J9AQR2-F1
#
_entry.id   AF-J9AQR2-F1
#
_cell.length_a   1.000
_cell.length_b   1.000
_cell.length_c   1.000
_cell.angle_alpha   90.00
_cell.angle_beta   90.00
_cell.angle_gamma   90.00
#
_symmetry.space_group_name_H-M   'P 1'
#
loop_
_entity.id
_entity.type
_entity.pdbx_description
1 polymer ?
#
loop_
_entity_poly.entity_id
_entity_poly.type
_entity_poly.pdbx_seq_one_letter_code
_entity_poly.pdbx_strand_id
1 'polypeptide(L)' 'MAYCVRNPIYNATYPEFPPRGLVKHLRLHSRCYDAHLVVDGRVAYRFNDGAEAVLEIHPKDALKTVVFR' A
#
# COMPACT_ATOMS: atom_id res chain seq x y z
N MET A 1 4.92 11.03 6.54
CA MET A 1 4.18 9.76 6.34
C MET A 1 4.67 9.08 5.07
N ALA A 2 4.66 7.76 5.02
CA ALA A 2 5.01 6.97 3.85
C ALA A 2 4.38 5.58 3.93
N TYR A 3 4.18 4.95 2.78
CA TYR A 3 3.67 3.59 2.66
C TYR A 3 4.82 2.59 2.47
N CYS A 4 4.64 1.37 2.94
CA CYS A 4 5.57 0.25 2.75
C CYS A 4 4.78 -1.03 2.49
N VAL A 5 5.22 -1.84 1.53
CA VAL A 5 4.66 -3.18 1.25
C VAL A 5 5.48 -4.18 2.06
N ARG A 6 4.87 -4.78 3.11
CA ARG A 6 5.62 -5.60 4.08
C ARG A 6 5.62 -7.10 3.84
N ASN A 7 4.83 -7.63 2.90
CA ASN A 7 4.82 -9.05 2.51
C ASN A 7 4.22 -9.22 1.10
N PRO A 8 4.96 -8.88 0.04
CA PRO A 8 4.51 -9.17 -1.32
C PRO A 8 4.42 -10.68 -1.55
N ILE A 9 3.39 -11.12 -2.29
CA ILE A 9 3.27 -12.51 -2.72
C ILE A 9 4.12 -12.69 -3.97
N TYR A 10 5.07 -13.60 -3.90
CA TYR A 10 5.90 -14.01 -5.04
C TYR A 10 5.51 -15.42 -5.49
N ASN A 11 5.42 -15.64 -6.80
CA ASN A 11 5.14 -16.94 -7.38
C ASN A 11 5.60 -16.99 -8.86
N ALA A 12 5.29 -18.08 -9.58
CA ALA A 12 5.66 -18.22 -10.99
C ALA A 12 5.07 -17.14 -11.91
N THR A 13 4.00 -16.47 -11.50
CA THR A 13 3.36 -15.36 -12.22
C THR A 13 3.89 -13.99 -11.78
N TYR A 14 4.25 -13.83 -10.50
CA TYR A 14 4.73 -12.59 -9.89
C TYR A 14 6.15 -12.77 -9.34
N PRO A 15 7.20 -12.42 -10.12
CA PRO A 15 8.58 -12.58 -9.69
C PRO A 15 8.91 -11.66 -8.52
N GLU A 16 9.95 -12.02 -7.77
CA GLU A 16 10.51 -11.17 -6.73
C GLU A 16 10.88 -9.79 -7.26
N PHE A 17 10.63 -8.76 -6.45
CA PHE A 17 11.07 -7.40 -6.73
C PHE A 17 11.80 -6.82 -5.52
N PRO A 18 12.81 -5.96 -5.73
CA PRO A 18 13.53 -5.36 -4.64
C PRO A 18 12.59 -4.50 -3.78
N PRO A 19 12.66 -4.57 -2.44
CA PRO A 19 11.83 -3.76 -1.58
C PRO A 19 12.08 -2.27 -1.85
N ARG A 20 11.06 -1.60 -2.37
CA ARG A 20 11.09 -0.16 -2.64
C ARG A 20 10.76 0.61 -1.37
N GLY A 21 11.72 0.66 -0.43
CA GLY A 21 11.69 1.38 0.86
C GLY A 21 10.37 2.03 1.30
N LEU A 22 10.40 3.35 1.52
CA LEU A 22 9.23 4.15 1.89
C LEU A 22 8.77 4.97 0.68
N VAL A 23 7.50 4.83 0.29
CA VAL A 23 6.93 5.54 -0.87
C VAL A 23 5.82 6.52 -0.47
N LYS A 24 5.67 7.60 -1.25
CA LYS A 24 4.58 8.59 -1.07
C LYS A 24 3.36 8.31 -1.95
N HIS A 25 3.54 7.49 -2.98
CA HIS A 25 2.53 7.12 -3.96
C HIS A 25 2.62 5.61 -4.20
N LEU A 26 1.50 4.90 -4.10
CA LEU A 26 1.41 3.47 -4.33
C LEU A 26 0.14 3.16 -5.14
N ARG A 27 0.30 2.46 -6.26
CA ARG A 27 -0.82 1.89 -7.01
C ARG A 27 -0.85 0.38 -6.82
N LEU A 28 -2.01 -0.13 -6.45
CA LEU A 28 -2.28 -1.55 -6.22
C LEU A 28 -3.31 -2.03 -7.23
N HIS A 29 -3.08 -3.22 -7.78
CA HIS A 29 -4.03 -3.94 -8.61
C HIS A 29 -4.17 -5.35 -8.02
N SER A 30 -5.36 -5.70 -7.54
CA SER A 30 -5.60 -7.02 -6.96
C SER A 30 -5.67 -8.10 -8.02
N ARG A 31 -5.18 -9.28 -7.67
CA ARG A 31 -5.27 -10.51 -8.47
C ARG A 31 -5.82 -11.67 -7.63
N CYS A 32 -6.45 -11.34 -6.50
CA CYS A 32 -6.87 -12.30 -5.48
C CYS A 32 -8.38 -12.56 -5.55
N TYR A 33 -8.80 -13.81 -5.40
CA TYR A 33 -10.23 -14.17 -5.54
C TYR A 33 -11.11 -13.67 -4.38
N ASP A 34 -10.65 -13.82 -3.14
CA ASP A 34 -11.34 -13.34 -1.93
C ASP A 34 -10.33 -12.62 -1.03
N ALA A 35 -10.22 -11.30 -1.20
CA ALA A 35 -9.19 -10.50 -0.55
C ALA A 35 -9.74 -9.19 -0.02
N HIS A 36 -9.00 -8.62 0.92
CA HIS A 36 -9.32 -7.34 1.53
C HIS A 36 -8.09 -6.44 1.57
N LEU A 37 -8.26 -5.15 1.28
CA LEU A 37 -7.28 -4.11 1.53
C LEU A 37 -7.54 -3.53 2.92
N VAL A 38 -6.62 -3.79 3.84
CA VAL A 38 -6.70 -3.29 5.22
C VAL A 38 -5.85 -2.04 5.37
N VAL A 39 -6.49 -0.93 5.76
CA VAL A 39 -5.86 0.37 5.99
C VAL A 39 -5.85 0.68 7.49
N ASP A 40 -4.68 1.08 8.00
CA ASP A 40 -4.43 1.43 9.40
C ASP A 40 -4.84 0.36 10.44
N GLY A 41 -5.00 -0.89 10.02
CA GLY A 41 -5.38 -2.02 10.87
C GLY A 41 -6.84 -1.98 11.37
N ARG A 42 -7.65 -1.01 10.92
CA ARG A 42 -9.02 -0.82 11.42
C ARG A 42 -10.10 -0.97 10.36
N VAL A 43 -9.81 -0.59 9.12
CA VAL A 43 -10.79 -0.62 8.02
C VAL A 43 -10.35 -1.61 6.97
N ALA A 44 -11.26 -2.51 6.59
CA ALA A 44 -11.04 -3.51 5.56
C ALA A 44 -12.03 -3.27 4.41
N TYR A 45 -11.49 -3.10 3.20
CA TYR A 45 -12.28 -2.97 1.97
C TYR A 45 -12.15 -4.27 1.19
N ARG A 46 -13.27 -4.80 0.67
CA ARG A 46 -13.20 -5.92 -0.26
C ARG A 46 -12.37 -5.52 -1.47
N PHE A 47 -11.39 -6.34 -1.83
CA PHE A 47 -10.34 -6.01 -2.79
C PHE A 47 -9.99 -7.23 -3.64
N ASN A 48 -11.00 -7.77 -4.32
CA ASN A 48 -10.90 -8.95 -5.18
C ASN A 48 -10.25 -8.63 -6.52
N ASP A 49 -9.99 -9.66 -7.34
CA ASP A 49 -9.36 -9.57 -8.65
C ASP A 49 -9.96 -8.45 -9.51
N GLY A 50 -9.09 -7.66 -10.12
CA GLY A 50 -9.46 -6.46 -10.89
C GLY A 50 -9.72 -5.20 -10.07
N ALA A 51 -9.76 -5.28 -8.73
CA ALA A 51 -9.86 -4.09 -7.89
C ALA A 51 -8.55 -3.28 -7.94
N GLU A 52 -8.69 -1.95 -8.00
CA GLU A 52 -7.56 -1.02 -7.98
C GLU A 52 -7.65 -0.06 -6.80
N ALA A 53 -6.49 0.28 -6.24
CA ALA A 53 -6.37 1.32 -5.22
C ALA A 53 -5.14 2.19 -5.48
N VAL A 54 -5.31 3.49 -5.25
CA VAL A 54 -4.23 4.48 -5.29
C VAL A 54 -4.11 5.09 -3.91
N LEU A 55 -2.93 4.94 -3.30
CA LEU A 55 -2.60 5.52 -2.01
C LEU A 55 -1.60 6.65 -2.21
N GLU A 56 -2.03 7.85 -1.87
CA GLU A 56 -1.23 9.07 -1.99
C GLU A 56 -1.26 9.84 -0.67
N ILE A 57 -0.27 10.73 -0.49
CA ILE A 57 -0.26 11.69 0.60
C ILE A 57 -0.28 13.07 -0.02
N HIS A 58 -1.38 13.79 0.16
CA HIS A 58 -1.44 15.19 -0.23
C HIS A 58 -0.69 16.06 0.80
N PRO A 59 0.18 17.00 0.37
CA PRO A 59 0.96 17.82 1.29
C PRO A 59 0.12 18.61 2.30
N LYS A 60 -1.09 19.02 1.91
CA LYS A 60 -2.06 19.72 2.77
C LYS A 60 -2.60 18.86 3.92
N ASP A 61 -2.65 17.55 3.73
CA ASP A 61 -3.20 16.57 4.68
C ASP A 61 -2.09 15.82 5.43
N ALA A 62 -0.83 16.09 5.10
CA ALA A 62 0.31 15.44 5.72
C ALA A 62 0.46 15.89 7.19
N LEU A 63 0.57 14.91 8.10
CA LEU A 63 0.94 15.19 9.49
C LEU A 63 2.28 15.95 9.52
N LYS A 64 2.29 17.08 10.23
CA LYS A 64 3.49 17.89 10.43
C LYS A 64 4.32 17.27 11.56
N THR A 65 5.40 16.59 11.21
CA THR A 65 6.38 16.15 12.21
C THR A 65 7.15 17.37 12.72
N VAL A 66 7.00 17.71 14.00
CA VAL A 66 7.85 18.71 14.65
C VAL A 66 9.16 18.03 15.00
N VAL A 67 10.28 18.56 14.49
CA VAL A 67 11.61 18.11 14.88
C VAL A 67 12.10 19.03 15.99
N PHE A 68 12.15 18.52 17.22
CA PHE A 68 12.79 19.23 18.32
C PHE A 68 14.31 19.18 18.11
N ARG A 69 14.97 20.33 18.19
CA ARG A 69 16.42 20.48 18.21
C ARG A 69 16.87 20.81 19.62
#